data_AF-A0A235AB13-F1
#
_entry.id   AF-A0A235AB13-F1
#
_cell.length_a   1.000
_cell.length_b   1.000
_cell.length_c   1.000
_cell.angle_alpha   90.00
_cell.angle_beta   90.00
_cell.angle_gamma   90.00
#
_symmetry.space_group_name_H-M   'P 1'
#
loop_
_entity.id
_entity.type
_entity.pdbx_description
1 polymer ?
#
loop_
_entity_poly.entity_id
_entity_poly.type
_entity_poly.pdbx_seq_one_letter_code
_entity_poly.pdbx_strand_id
1 'polypeptide(L)'
;MVPNVLGLPLEAAPTALGLRMLAGTSPMRLRPESIAAQLYPTMSATAATELVILHVVMLEEAGHARTWADESGEWLVMLPLPSEAPTVPLTAPSAPGPAFAPRPAFSPAGESERERERARARARERARARADAEAQEWATRWASQGPAQPVLSRPARPDLLNAPPIGCHEHPNGTTTVPCGPCGTAAAYRRQWLANRRYMEQLAIFEEQQETPDDLPF
;
A
#
# COMPACT_ATOMS: atom_id res chain seq x y z
N MET A 1 -2.54 14.55 -12.88
CA MET A 1 -2.47 15.28 -11.59
C MET A 1 -3.70 14.91 -10.79
N VAL A 2 -3.55 14.01 -9.81
CA VAL A 2 -4.66 13.61 -8.94
C VAL A 2 -4.85 14.73 -7.90
N PRO A 3 -6.07 15.25 -7.68
CA PRO A 3 -6.29 16.35 -6.75
C PRO A 3 -5.94 15.93 -5.32
N ASN A 4 -5.17 16.76 -4.64
CA ASN A 4 -4.86 16.63 -3.22
C ASN A 4 -6.09 17.09 -2.41
N VAL A 5 -6.96 16.15 -2.07
CA VAL A 5 -8.30 16.42 -1.51
C VAL A 5 -8.25 17.14 -0.14
N LEU A 6 -7.10 17.18 0.55
CA LEU A 6 -6.98 17.75 1.90
C LEU A 6 -5.70 18.59 2.13
N GLY A 7 -4.91 18.88 1.09
CA GLY A 7 -3.62 19.56 1.25
C GLY A 7 -2.56 18.75 2.02
N LEU A 8 -2.79 17.44 2.18
CA LEU A 8 -1.88 16.51 2.84
C LEU A 8 -0.83 15.96 1.85
N PRO A 9 0.38 15.61 2.30
CA PRO A 9 1.29 14.81 1.47
C PRO A 9 0.60 13.48 1.11
N LEU A 10 0.50 13.16 -0.18
CA LEU A 10 -0.23 11.98 -0.67
C LEU A 10 0.22 10.67 -0.02
N GLU A 11 1.53 10.53 0.21
CA GLU A 11 2.15 9.36 0.84
C GLU A 11 1.83 9.28 2.34
N ALA A 12 1.78 10.42 3.03
CA ALA A 12 1.51 10.50 4.47
C ALA A 12 0.02 10.59 4.82
N ALA A 13 -0.87 10.76 3.83
CA ALA A 13 -2.31 10.87 4.02
C ALA A 13 -2.94 9.74 4.87
N PRO A 14 -2.64 8.44 4.64
CA PRO A 14 -3.19 7.37 5.48
C PRO A 14 -2.71 7.47 6.93
N THR A 15 -1.45 7.81 7.17
CA THR A 15 -0.93 8.02 8.54
C THR A 15 -1.57 9.23 9.20
N ALA A 16 -1.77 10.32 8.46
CA ALA A 16 -2.40 11.53 8.97
C ALA A 16 -3.83 11.27 9.45
N LEU A 17 -4.62 10.52 8.67
CA LEU A 17 -5.97 10.13 9.04
C LEU A 17 -5.96 9.20 10.26
N GLY A 18 -5.08 8.20 10.28
CA GLY A 18 -4.92 7.29 11.41
C GLY A 18 -4.53 8.01 12.70
N LEU A 19 -3.57 8.93 12.65
CA LEU A 19 -3.14 9.74 13.78
C LEU A 19 -4.27 10.63 14.30
N ARG A 20 -5.08 11.23 13.42
CA ARG A 20 -6.26 11.99 13.83
C ARG A 20 -7.30 11.12 14.54
N MET A 21 -7.49 9.88 14.12
CA MET A 21 -8.38 8.95 14.81
C MET A 21 -7.85 8.53 16.18
N LEU A 22 -6.53 8.38 16.32
CA LEU A 22 -5.88 7.96 17.57
C LEU A 22 -5.73 9.09 18.60
N ALA A 23 -5.39 10.30 18.16
CA ALA A 23 -5.07 11.44 19.03
C ALA A 23 -6.14 12.53 19.06
N GLY A 24 -7.02 12.58 18.05
CA GLY A 24 -7.87 13.74 17.79
C GLY A 24 -7.02 15.01 17.59
N THR A 25 -7.39 16.08 18.29
CA THR A 25 -6.63 17.34 18.37
C THR A 25 -5.77 17.45 19.64
N SER A 26 -5.75 16.41 20.46
CA SER A 26 -5.02 16.42 21.72
C SER A 26 -3.57 15.97 21.54
N PRO A 27 -2.62 16.52 22.32
CA PRO A 27 -1.28 15.97 22.43
C PRO A 27 -1.28 14.48 22.74
N MET A 28 -0.56 13.68 21.95
CA MET A 28 -0.29 12.27 22.24
C MET A 28 1.20 12.02 22.35
N ARG A 29 1.59 10.99 23.09
CA ARG A 29 3.00 10.59 23.17
C ARG A 29 3.43 9.96 21.85
N LEU A 30 4.51 10.46 21.26
CA LEU A 30 5.08 9.93 20.04
C LEU A 30 5.82 8.64 20.35
N ARG A 31 5.17 7.51 20.07
CA ARG A 31 5.75 6.15 20.17
C ARG A 31 5.59 5.47 18.82
N PRO A 32 6.57 5.66 17.91
CA PRO A 32 6.46 5.19 16.53
C PRO A 32 6.09 3.71 16.41
N GLU A 33 6.63 2.85 17.27
CA GLU A 33 6.37 1.41 17.29
C GLU A 33 4.91 1.10 17.65
N SER A 34 4.38 1.82 18.65
CA SER A 34 2.99 1.64 19.10
C SER A 34 1.98 2.19 18.11
N ILE A 35 2.34 3.28 17.41
CA ILE A 35 1.53 3.86 16.34
C ILE A 35 1.55 2.94 15.12
N ALA A 36 2.72 2.44 14.74
CA ALA A 36 2.91 1.50 13.64
C ALA A 36 2.09 0.22 13.82
N ALA A 37 2.12 -0.38 15.02
CA ALA A 37 1.33 -1.58 15.33
C ALA A 37 -0.19 -1.36 15.18
N GLN A 38 -0.68 -0.13 15.41
CA GLN A 38 -2.10 0.20 15.29
C GLN A 38 -2.51 0.56 13.85
N LEU A 39 -1.65 1.28 13.13
CA LEU A 39 -1.99 1.81 11.80
C LEU A 39 -1.62 0.84 10.66
N TYR A 40 -0.61 -0.01 10.86
CA TYR A 40 -0.07 -0.90 9.83
C TYR A 40 0.12 -2.34 10.35
N PRO A 41 -0.95 -3.02 10.82
CA PRO A 41 -0.83 -4.33 11.47
C PRO A 41 -0.34 -5.44 10.55
N THR A 42 -0.47 -5.28 9.23
CA THR A 42 -0.06 -6.26 8.23
C THR A 42 1.37 -6.06 7.73
N MET A 43 2.06 -4.98 8.13
CA MET A 43 3.45 -4.71 7.77
C MET A 43 4.41 -5.25 8.82
N SER A 44 5.67 -5.49 8.43
CA SER A 44 6.70 -5.81 9.41
C SER A 44 6.89 -4.64 10.38
N ALA A 45 7.11 -4.95 11.67
CA ALA A 45 7.18 -3.94 12.72
C ALA A 45 8.24 -2.87 12.44
N THR A 46 9.39 -3.26 11.90
CA THR A 46 10.48 -2.34 11.54
C THR A 46 10.10 -1.43 10.38
N ALA A 47 9.57 -1.97 9.27
CA ALA A 47 9.18 -1.18 8.12
C ALA A 47 8.01 -0.22 8.45
N ALA A 48 7.04 -0.69 9.23
CA ALA A 48 5.92 0.12 9.69
C ALA A 48 6.36 1.28 10.59
N THR A 49 7.33 1.03 11.47
CA THR A 49 7.89 2.05 12.37
C THR A 49 8.63 3.13 11.59
N GLU A 50 9.52 2.74 10.67
CA GLU A 50 10.24 3.68 9.81
C GLU A 50 9.28 4.51 8.94
N LEU A 51 8.22 3.89 8.42
CA LEU A 51 7.18 4.56 7.66
C LEU A 51 6.45 5.62 8.48
N VAL A 52 6.08 5.30 9.73
CA VAL A 52 5.44 6.26 10.64
C VAL A 52 6.36 7.43 10.95
N ILE A 53 7.64 7.18 11.21
CA ILE A 53 8.63 8.24 11.46
C ILE A 53 8.72 9.18 10.25
N LEU A 54 8.87 8.61 9.05
CA LEU A 54 8.95 9.38 7.81
C LEU A 54 7.70 10.23 7.60
N HIS A 55 6.51 9.64 7.75
CA HIS A 55 5.25 10.33 7.54
C HIS A 55 4.99 11.42 8.59
N VAL A 56 5.39 11.23 9.84
CA VAL A 56 5.30 12.29 10.86
C VAL A 56 6.16 13.50 10.49
N VAL A 57 7.38 13.27 9.99
CA VAL A 57 8.25 14.36 9.49
C VAL A 57 7.59 15.09 8.32
N MET A 58 7.07 14.35 7.34
CA MET A 58 6.37 14.95 6.18
C MET A 58 5.16 15.78 6.60
N LEU A 59 4.41 15.33 7.62
CA LEU A 59 3.25 16.05 8.15
C LEU A 59 3.66 17.30 8.92
N GLU A 60 4.78 17.27 9.65
CA GLU A 60 5.32 18.43 10.34
C GLU A 60 5.83 19.49 9.35
N GLU A 61 6.57 19.09 8.31
CA GLU A 61 7.04 19.98 7.25
C GLU A 61 5.88 20.61 6.47
N ALA A 62 4.82 19.85 6.24
CA ALA A 62 3.60 20.34 5.61
C ALA A 62 2.70 21.16 6.56
N GLY A 63 3.08 21.34 7.82
CA GLY A 63 2.35 22.14 8.80
C GLY A 63 1.07 21.50 9.34
N HIS A 64 0.91 20.19 9.18
CA HIS A 64 -0.26 19.42 9.64
C HIS A 64 -0.05 18.72 10.99
N ALA A 65 1.19 18.68 11.46
CA ALA A 65 1.56 18.14 12.76
C ALA A 65 2.63 19.00 13.42
N ARG A 66 2.78 18.87 14.74
CA ARG A 66 3.90 19.45 15.49
C ARG A 66 4.42 18.43 16.48
N THR A 67 5.74 18.26 16.52
CA THR A 67 6.41 17.43 17.51
C THR A 67 7.19 18.28 18.52
N TRP A 68 7.29 17.80 19.76
CA TRP A 68 8.18 18.37 20.77
C TRP A 68 8.59 17.29 21.76
N ALA A 69 9.63 17.54 22.54
CA ALA A 69 10.08 16.65 23.59
C ALA A 69 10.17 17.39 24.93
N ASP A 70 9.82 16.72 26.01
CA ASP A 70 10.02 17.17 27.39
C ASP A 70 10.71 16.07 28.22
N GLU A 71 10.83 16.29 29.54
CA GLU A 71 11.45 15.32 30.45
C GLU A 71 10.69 13.97 30.52
N SER A 72 9.44 13.94 30.09
CA SER A 72 8.58 12.76 30.10
C SER A 72 8.61 11.98 28.79
N GLY A 73 9.05 12.60 27.68
CA GLY A 73 9.28 11.96 26.39
C GLY A 73 8.95 12.84 25.18
N GLU A 74 8.82 12.20 24.02
CA GLU A 74 8.42 12.84 22.77
C GLU A 74 6.90 12.87 22.61
N TRP A 75 6.40 13.97 22.07
CA TRP A 75 4.99 14.28 21.92
C TRP A 75 4.70 14.73 20.49
N LEU A 76 3.47 14.47 20.06
CA LEU A 76 2.93 14.80 18.75
C LEU A 76 1.53 15.38 18.94
N VAL A 77 1.21 16.45 18.21
CA VAL A 77 -0.16 16.96 18.07
C VAL A 77 -0.50 17.17 16.60
N MET A 78 -1.70 16.76 16.20
CA MET A 78 -2.23 17.02 14.86
C MET A 78 -2.86 18.42 14.84
N LEU A 79 -2.47 19.24 13.86
CA LEU A 79 -3.00 20.59 13.66
C LEU A 79 -4.28 20.51 12.80
N PRO A 80 -5.26 21.44 12.95
CA PRO A 80 -6.49 21.42 12.14
C PRO A 80 -6.18 21.59 10.65
N LEU A 81 -6.97 20.92 9.79
CA LEU A 81 -6.85 21.09 8.34
C LEU A 81 -7.30 22.50 7.93
N PRO A 82 -6.77 23.07 6.83
CA PRO A 82 -7.17 24.40 6.38
C PRO A 82 -8.67 24.54 6.10
N SER A 83 -9.35 23.46 5.70
CA SER A 83 -10.80 23.41 5.48
C SER A 83 -11.63 23.28 6.77
N GLU A 84 -10.99 23.00 7.90
CA GLU A 84 -11.59 22.84 9.22
C GLU A 84 -11.25 24.02 10.15
N ALA A 85 -10.91 25.20 9.60
CA ALA A 85 -10.70 26.39 10.41
C ALA A 85 -11.96 26.64 11.27
N PRO A 86 -11.90 26.47 12.60
CA PRO A 86 -13.03 26.76 13.45
C PRO A 86 -13.17 28.28 13.56
N THR A 87 -14.40 28.79 13.46
CA THR A 87 -14.75 30.20 13.72
C THR A 87 -14.49 30.62 15.18
N VAL A 88 -13.98 29.72 16.01
CA VAL A 88 -13.60 29.96 17.40
C VAL A 88 -12.12 29.59 17.55
N PRO A 89 -11.26 30.50 18.05
CA PRO A 89 -9.86 30.18 18.29
C PRO A 89 -9.78 29.08 19.35
N LEU A 90 -9.30 27.89 18.94
CA LEU A 90 -8.89 26.85 19.87
C LEU A 90 -7.64 27.34 20.59
N THR A 91 -7.80 27.71 21.85
CA THR A 91 -6.69 27.89 22.78
C THR A 91 -6.10 26.51 23.04
N ALA A 92 -5.10 26.10 22.26
CA ALA A 92 -4.24 25.00 22.62
C ALA A 92 -3.63 25.29 24.01
N PRO A 93 -3.43 24.30 24.89
CA PRO A 93 -2.56 24.50 26.04
C PRO A 93 -1.23 25.01 25.50
N SER A 94 -0.90 26.24 25.87
CA SER A 94 0.36 26.86 25.49
C SER A 94 1.46 25.90 25.91
N ALA A 95 2.35 25.52 24.98
CA ALA A 95 3.64 24.96 25.37
C ALA A 95 4.19 25.85 26.49
N PRO A 96 4.77 25.30 27.58
CA PRO A 96 5.35 26.13 28.62
C PRO A 96 6.33 27.07 27.93
N GLY A 97 5.95 28.35 27.82
CA GLY A 97 6.80 29.38 27.27
C GLY A 97 8.05 29.41 28.12
N PRO A 98 9.24 29.69 27.56
CA PRO A 98 10.42 29.83 28.39
C PRO A 98 10.19 31.01 29.34
N ALA A 99 9.91 30.69 30.60
CA ALA A 99 9.96 31.64 31.70
C ALA A 99 11.42 32.05 31.85
N PHE A 100 11.84 33.04 31.05
CA PHE A 100 13.13 33.69 31.21
C PHE A 100 13.10 34.51 32.49
N ALA A 101 13.43 33.87 33.60
CA ALA A 101 14.22 34.55 34.61
C ALA A 101 15.56 34.92 33.95
N PRO A 102 16.06 36.16 34.09
CA PRO A 102 17.36 36.53 33.54
C PRO A 102 18.42 35.68 34.26
N ARG A 103 18.91 34.63 33.59
CA ARG A 103 20.04 33.84 34.06
C ARG A 103 21.33 34.60 33.74
N PRO A 104 22.31 34.61 34.66
CA PRO A 104 23.57 35.30 34.43
C PRO A 104 24.29 34.70 33.22
N ALA A 105 24.85 35.59 32.41
CA ALA A 105 25.68 35.25 31.26
C ALA A 105 26.85 34.36 31.72
N PHE A 106 27.24 33.43 30.85
CA PHE A 106 28.20 32.33 31.06
C PHE A 106 27.59 31.04 31.63
N SER A 107 26.86 30.34 30.76
CA SER A 107 26.65 28.89 30.87
C SER A 107 27.34 28.19 29.68
N PRO A 108 28.06 27.07 29.89
CA PRO A 108 28.71 26.26 28.83
C PRO A 108 27.72 25.56 27.88
N ALA A 109 26.43 25.87 27.98
CA ALA A 109 25.34 25.28 27.21
C ALA A 109 25.45 25.54 25.69
N GLY A 110 26.04 26.67 25.27
CA GLY A 110 26.14 27.02 23.85
C GLY A 110 27.13 26.17 23.05
N GLU A 111 28.18 25.64 23.69
CA GLU A 111 29.12 24.71 23.03
C GLU A 111 28.48 23.32 22.86
N SER A 112 27.75 22.86 23.88
CA SER A 112 26.97 21.61 23.82
C SER A 112 25.87 21.68 22.76
N GLU A 113 25.22 22.83 22.58
CA GLU A 113 24.19 23.03 21.54
C GLU A 113 24.77 23.01 20.12
N ARG A 114 25.92 23.66 19.90
CA ARG A 114 26.65 23.61 18.62
C ARG A 114 27.14 22.20 18.29
N GLU A 115 27.59 21.45 19.30
CA GLU A 115 28.00 20.06 19.11
C GLU A 115 26.81 19.16 18.75
N ARG A 116 25.64 19.38 19.37
CA ARG A 116 24.38 18.69 19.03
C ARG A 116 23.92 19.02 17.61
N GLU A 117 24.01 20.28 17.20
CA GLU A 117 23.66 20.70 15.84
C GLU A 117 24.56 20.02 14.80
N ARG A 118 25.88 19.96 15.06
CA ARG A 118 26.83 19.20 14.21
C ARG A 118 26.53 17.71 14.19
N ALA A 119 26.17 17.12 15.32
CA ALA A 119 25.78 15.71 15.39
C ALA A 119 24.51 15.42 14.57
N ARG A 120 23.51 16.31 14.64
CA ARG A 120 22.29 16.25 13.83
C ARG A 120 22.59 16.41 12.35
N ALA A 121 23.44 17.36 11.97
CA ALA A 121 23.87 17.53 10.58
C ALA A 121 24.53 16.27 10.02
N ARG A 122 25.46 15.67 10.77
CA ARG A 122 26.10 14.39 10.39
C ARG A 122 25.10 13.23 10.32
N ALA A 123 24.11 13.20 11.20
CA ALA A 123 23.06 12.18 11.16
C ALA A 123 22.18 12.32 9.90
N ARG A 124 21.81 13.55 9.54
CA ARG A 124 21.06 13.86 8.30
C ARG A 124 21.85 13.48 7.05
N GLU A 125 23.14 13.78 7.03
CA GLU A 125 24.04 13.41 5.94
C GLU A 125 24.10 11.90 5.77
N ARG A 126 24.28 11.14 6.85
CA ARG A 126 24.26 9.67 6.83
C ARG A 126 22.90 9.12 6.37
N ALA A 127 21.79 9.74 6.80
CA ALA A 127 20.46 9.31 6.38
C ALA A 127 20.25 9.52 4.88
N ARG A 128 20.65 10.68 4.33
CA ARG A 128 20.61 10.95 2.89
C ARG A 128 21.47 9.96 2.11
N ALA A 129 22.70 9.72 2.55
CA ALA A 129 23.59 8.76 1.90
C ALA A 129 23.00 7.33 1.85
N ARG A 130 22.29 6.90 2.91
CA ARG A 130 21.59 5.60 2.91
C ARG A 130 20.40 5.58 1.97
N ALA A 131 19.58 6.64 1.98
CA ALA A 131 18.44 6.76 1.08
C ALA A 131 18.88 6.79 -0.39
N ASP A 132 19.97 7.48 -0.71
CA ASP A 132 20.56 7.51 -2.05
C ASP A 132 21.08 6.13 -2.47
N ALA A 133 21.73 5.40 -1.56
CA ALA A 133 22.18 4.03 -1.83
C ALA A 133 21.00 3.06 -2.07
N GLU A 134 19.96 3.13 -1.25
CA GLU A 134 18.75 2.31 -1.42
C GLU A 134 18.01 2.67 -2.71
N ALA A 135 17.94 3.95 -3.07
CA ALA A 135 17.39 4.40 -4.35
C ALA A 135 18.20 3.88 -5.54
N GLN A 136 19.54 3.82 -5.43
CA GLN A 136 20.40 3.23 -6.47
C GLN A 136 20.21 1.71 -6.57
N GLU A 137 20.08 1.00 -5.45
CA GLU A 137 19.78 -0.43 -5.43
C GLU A 137 18.41 -0.70 -6.05
N TRP A 138 17.40 0.09 -5.70
CA TRP A 138 16.07 0.00 -6.28
C TRP A 138 16.08 0.30 -7.78
N ALA A 139 16.77 1.35 -8.20
CA ALA A 139 16.93 1.70 -9.61
C ALA A 139 17.65 0.61 -10.40
N THR A 140 18.68 -0.02 -9.81
CA THR A 140 19.40 -1.14 -10.43
C THR A 140 18.50 -2.37 -10.54
N ARG A 141 17.76 -2.69 -9.47
CA ARG A 141 16.78 -3.78 -9.46
C ARG A 141 15.70 -3.55 -10.50
N TRP A 142 15.15 -2.35 -10.58
CA TRP A 142 14.15 -1.96 -11.57
C TRP A 142 14.71 -2.00 -12.99
N ALA A 143 15.93 -1.53 -13.22
CA ALA A 143 16.59 -1.60 -14.53
C ALA A 143 16.89 -3.05 -14.97
N SER A 144 17.19 -3.93 -14.01
CA SER A 144 17.39 -5.37 -14.27
C SER A 144 16.08 -6.11 -14.51
N GLN A 145 14.99 -5.65 -13.92
CA GLN A 145 13.63 -6.07 -14.26
C GLN A 145 13.22 -5.37 -15.55
N GLY A 146 13.70 -5.90 -16.68
CA GLY A 146 13.17 -5.51 -18.00
C GLY A 146 11.64 -5.56 -18.00
N PRO A 147 10.96 -4.81 -18.89
CA PRO A 147 9.50 -4.80 -18.93
C PRO A 147 9.02 -6.25 -19.00
N ALA A 148 8.26 -6.68 -17.98
CA ALA A 148 7.59 -7.95 -18.00
C ALA A 148 6.71 -7.94 -19.25
N GLN A 149 7.18 -8.60 -20.32
CA GLN A 149 6.39 -8.75 -21.51
C GLN A 149 5.17 -9.55 -21.06
N PRO A 150 3.95 -9.00 -21.14
CA PRO A 150 2.78 -9.82 -20.93
C PRO A 150 2.92 -10.97 -21.92
N VAL A 151 2.89 -12.20 -21.43
CA VAL A 151 2.82 -13.36 -22.31
C VAL A 151 1.48 -13.21 -23.02
N LEU A 152 1.51 -12.64 -24.23
CA LEU A 152 0.33 -12.49 -25.08
C LEU A 152 0.00 -13.87 -25.64
N SER A 153 -0.54 -14.72 -24.79
CA SER A 153 -1.12 -16.00 -25.19
C SER A 153 -2.29 -15.69 -26.12
N ARG A 154 -2.27 -16.23 -27.34
CA ARG A 154 -3.44 -16.17 -28.23
C ARG A 154 -4.63 -16.75 -27.44
N PRO A 155 -5.77 -16.05 -27.35
CA PRO A 155 -6.94 -16.59 -26.67
C PRO A 155 -7.35 -17.89 -27.35
N ALA A 156 -7.64 -18.91 -26.55
CA ALA A 156 -8.08 -20.20 -27.06
C ALA A 156 -9.37 -20.03 -27.89
N ARG A 157 -9.46 -20.73 -29.01
CA ARG A 157 -10.68 -20.73 -29.83
C ARG A 157 -11.82 -21.36 -29.01
N PRO A 158 -13.02 -20.75 -28.95
CA PRO A 158 -14.13 -21.31 -28.20
C PRO A 158 -14.47 -22.74 -28.66
N ASP A 159 -14.63 -23.67 -27.71
CA ASP A 159 -14.94 -25.08 -27.99
C ASP A 159 -16.23 -25.25 -28.82
N LEU A 160 -17.18 -24.31 -28.72
CA LEU A 160 -18.41 -24.32 -29.50
C LEU A 160 -18.17 -24.32 -31.02
N LEU A 161 -17.07 -23.73 -31.48
CA LEU A 161 -16.70 -23.68 -32.90
C LEU A 161 -16.05 -24.97 -33.41
N ASN A 162 -15.54 -25.79 -32.49
CA ASN A 162 -14.96 -27.10 -32.80
C ASN A 162 -15.93 -28.24 -32.48
N ALA A 163 -17.09 -27.91 -31.89
CA ALA A 163 -18.08 -28.89 -31.51
C ALA A 163 -18.67 -29.59 -32.74
N PRO A 164 -19.03 -30.88 -32.63
CA PRO A 164 -19.78 -31.58 -33.66
C PRO A 164 -21.07 -30.83 -34.06
N PRO A 165 -21.58 -31.03 -35.28
CA PRO A 165 -22.82 -30.40 -35.72
C PRO A 165 -23.98 -30.78 -34.79
N ILE A 166 -24.93 -29.85 -34.62
CA ILE A 166 -26.07 -30.05 -33.73
C ILE A 166 -27.14 -30.95 -34.33
N GLY A 167 -27.18 -31.09 -35.66
CA GLY A 167 -28.11 -31.95 -36.36
C GLY A 167 -27.45 -32.91 -37.34
N CYS A 168 -28.26 -33.67 -38.07
CA CYS A 168 -27.78 -34.62 -39.06
C CYS A 168 -27.38 -33.94 -40.38
N HIS A 169 -26.85 -34.72 -41.33
CA HIS A 169 -26.43 -34.21 -42.64
C HIS A 169 -27.58 -33.55 -43.44
N GLU A 170 -28.82 -34.02 -43.27
CA GLU A 170 -30.01 -33.41 -43.90
C GLU A 170 -30.46 -32.12 -43.19
N HIS A 171 -30.12 -31.99 -41.91
CA HIS A 171 -30.53 -30.89 -41.05
C HIS A 171 -29.31 -30.38 -40.26
N PRO A 172 -28.35 -29.69 -40.89
CA PRO A 172 -27.08 -29.31 -40.26
C PRO A 172 -27.27 -28.44 -39.00
N ASN A 173 -28.35 -27.64 -38.97
CA ASN A 173 -28.72 -26.78 -37.85
C ASN A 173 -29.73 -27.43 -36.88
N GLY A 174 -30.03 -28.73 -37.07
CA GLY A 174 -31.09 -29.43 -36.34
C GLY A 174 -32.48 -29.19 -36.93
N THR A 175 -33.47 -29.84 -36.32
CA THR A 175 -34.88 -29.67 -36.66
C THR A 175 -35.59 -28.90 -35.54
N THR A 176 -36.36 -27.88 -35.90
CA THR A 176 -37.13 -27.06 -34.95
C THR A 176 -38.61 -27.39 -34.94
N THR A 177 -39.12 -28.04 -35.99
CA THR A 177 -40.57 -28.23 -36.22
C THR A 177 -41.02 -29.68 -36.20
N VAL A 178 -40.17 -30.64 -36.63
CA VAL A 178 -40.49 -32.07 -36.66
C VAL A 178 -39.39 -32.83 -35.93
N PRO A 179 -39.69 -33.74 -34.99
CA PRO A 179 -38.68 -34.50 -34.28
C PRO A 179 -37.94 -35.45 -35.23
N CYS A 180 -36.75 -35.06 -35.65
CA CYS A 180 -35.84 -35.92 -36.41
C CYS A 180 -34.97 -36.74 -35.44
N GLY A 181 -35.11 -38.07 -35.46
CA GLY A 181 -34.33 -38.98 -34.62
C GLY A 181 -32.81 -38.74 -34.72
N PRO A 182 -32.23 -38.74 -35.93
CA PRO A 182 -30.81 -38.43 -36.14
C PRO A 182 -30.36 -37.08 -35.60
N CYS A 183 -31.22 -36.04 -35.65
CA CYS A 183 -30.91 -34.75 -35.05
C CYS A 183 -30.81 -34.85 -33.52
N GLY A 184 -31.70 -35.61 -32.89
CA GLY A 184 -31.65 -35.88 -31.46
C GLY A 184 -30.35 -36.55 -31.05
N THR A 185 -29.90 -37.56 -31.82
CA THR A 185 -28.63 -38.25 -31.60
C THR A 185 -27.42 -37.32 -31.77
N ALA A 186 -27.40 -36.51 -32.84
CA ALA A 186 -26.33 -35.53 -33.07
C ALA A 186 -26.25 -34.49 -31.94
N ALA A 187 -27.40 -33.96 -31.50
CA ALA A 187 -27.47 -33.04 -30.38
C ALA A 187 -27.00 -33.66 -29.06
N ALA A 188 -27.34 -34.93 -28.80
CA ALA A 188 -26.87 -35.66 -27.63
C ALA A 188 -25.35 -35.86 -27.66
N TYR A 189 -24.80 -36.28 -28.81
CA TYR A 189 -23.37 -36.43 -29.01
C TYR A 189 -22.61 -35.12 -28.82
N ARG A 190 -23.11 -34.02 -29.38
CA ARG A 190 -22.52 -32.68 -29.21
C ARG A 190 -22.49 -32.25 -27.74
N ARG A 191 -23.55 -32.50 -26.97
CA ARG A 191 -23.59 -32.20 -25.53
C ARG A 191 -22.57 -33.01 -24.75
N GLN A 192 -22.47 -34.31 -25.04
CA GLN A 192 -21.48 -35.18 -24.41
C GLN A 192 -20.05 -34.73 -24.73
N TRP A 193 -19.78 -34.36 -25.97
CA TRP A 193 -18.49 -33.84 -26.40
C TRP A 193 -18.10 -32.57 -25.63
N LEU A 194 -19.01 -31.59 -25.52
CA LEU A 194 -18.78 -30.35 -24.75
C LEU A 194 -18.55 -30.62 -23.26
N ALA A 195 -19.29 -31.58 -22.68
CA ALA A 195 -19.10 -31.98 -21.30
C ALA A 195 -17.71 -32.58 -21.08
N ASN A 196 -17.26 -33.45 -21.99
CA ASN A 196 -15.94 -34.06 -21.92
C ASN A 196 -14.81 -33.03 -22.05
N ARG A 197 -14.96 -32.03 -22.94
CA ARG A 197 -13.97 -30.94 -23.09
C ARG A 197 -13.80 -30.15 -21.79
N ARG A 198 -14.90 -29.76 -21.15
CA ARG A 198 -14.88 -29.07 -19.85
C ARG A 198 -14.25 -29.91 -18.76
N TYR A 199 -14.57 -31.21 -18.73
CA TYR A 199 -13.99 -32.13 -17.77
C TYR A 199 -12.46 -32.22 -17.93
N MET A 200 -11.96 -32.37 -19.17
CA MET A 200 -10.52 -32.42 -19.44
C MET A 200 -9.80 -31.12 -19.08
N GLU A 201 -10.44 -29.97 -19.31
CA GLU A 201 -9.88 -28.66 -18.90
C GLU A 201 -9.80 -28.54 -17.37
N GLN A 202 -10.85 -28.94 -16.66
CA GLN A 202 -10.84 -28.98 -15.20
C GLN A 202 -9.78 -29.93 -14.64
N LEU A 203 -9.59 -31.08 -15.29
CA LEU A 203 -8.56 -32.05 -14.91
C LEU A 203 -7.15 -31.47 -15.12
N ALA A 204 -6.89 -30.81 -16.25
CA ALA A 204 -5.61 -30.16 -16.52
C ALA A 204 -5.28 -29.07 -15.49
N ILE A 205 -6.27 -28.23 -15.12
CA ILE A 205 -6.11 -27.22 -14.07
C ILE A 205 -5.81 -27.87 -12.71
N PHE A 206 -6.50 -28.97 -12.39
CA PHE A 206 -6.28 -29.70 -11.15
C PHE A 206 -4.88 -30.31 -11.08
N GLU A 207 -4.41 -30.93 -12.16
CA GLU A 207 -3.05 -31.50 -12.26
C GLU A 207 -1.98 -30.43 -12.14
N GLU A 208 -2.10 -29.29 -12.83
CA GLU A 208 -1.18 -28.15 -12.74
C GLU A 208 -1.09 -27.60 -11.30
N GLN A 209 -2.23 -27.53 -10.60
CA GLN A 209 -2.26 -27.12 -9.20
C GLN A 209 -1.64 -28.17 -8.26
N GLN A 210 -1.76 -29.46 -8.57
CA GLN A 210 -1.17 -30.54 -7.77
C GLN A 210 0.34 -30.72 -7.97
N GLU A 211 0.91 -30.29 -9.09
CA GLU A 211 2.37 -30.33 -9.33
C GLU A 211 3.16 -29.25 -8.56
N THR A 212 2.48 -28.30 -7.90
CA THR A 212 3.11 -27.17 -7.18
C THR A 212 3.44 -27.31 -5.68
N PRO A 213 3.49 -28.49 -5.00
CA PRO A 213 3.81 -28.56 -3.56
C PRO A 213 5.20 -29.10 -3.19
N ASP A 214 6.27 -28.87 -3.97
CA ASP A 214 7.65 -29.29 -3.56
C ASP A 214 8.79 -28.26 -3.79
N ASP A 215 8.51 -27.04 -4.28
CA ASP A 215 9.53 -25.99 -4.50
C ASP A 215 9.58 -24.91 -3.40
N LEU A 216 9.42 -25.30 -2.14
CA LEU A 216 9.71 -24.43 -0.99
C LEU A 216 10.79 -25.06 -0.10
N PRO A 217 12.03 -24.53 -0.07
CA PRO A 217 13.04 -24.98 0.87
C PRO A 217 12.62 -24.55 2.29
N PHE A 218 12.48 -25.55 3.17
CA PHE A 218 12.37 -25.37 4.62
C PHE A 218 13.67 -24.81 5.21
#